data_AF-A0A383A8P1-F1
#
_entry.id   AF-A0A383A8P1-F1
#
_cell.length_a   1.000
_cell.length_b   1.000
_cell.length_c   1.000
_cell.angle_alpha   90.00
_cell.angle_beta   90.00
_cell.angle_gamma   90.00
#
_symmetry.space_group_name_H-M   'P 1'
#
loop_
_entity.id
_entity.type
_entity.pdbx_description
1 polymer ?
#
loop_
_entity_poly.entity_id
_entity_poly.type
_entity_poly.pdbx_seq_one_letter_code
_entity_poly.pdbx_strand_id
1 'polypeptide(L)'
;DVWTTSIYMKKNRSAIQISCILPVELEKIITHFLLEETSTFGVRSRKMLRYEADRKIQKVQTQIGDVNVKLKIIDGKVINVYPEYDDCRLIAIDKNIPLQKVMQIAQIEGNKLLD
;
A
#
# COMPACT_ATOMS: atom_id res chain seq x y z
N ASP A 1 8.18 -2.64 0.52
CA ASP A 1 7.49 -1.96 1.62
C ASP A 1 8.48 -1.71 2.75
N VAL A 2 8.34 -0.62 3.50
CA VAL A 2 9.22 -0.26 4.63
C VAL A 2 8.36 0.30 5.75
N TRP A 3 8.53 -0.20 6.96
CA TRP A 3 7.80 0.28 8.13
C TRP A 3 8.67 0.25 9.38
N THR A 4 8.19 0.94 10.41
CA THR A 4 8.84 1.04 11.71
C THR A 4 7.97 0.48 12.81
N THR A 5 8.60 -0.02 13.87
CA THR A 5 7.91 -0.47 15.09
C THR A 5 8.62 0.11 16.30
N SER A 6 7.89 0.83 17.15
CA SER A 6 8.40 1.29 18.44
C SER A 6 8.64 0.11 19.36
N ILE A 7 9.85 -0.04 19.87
CA ILE A 7 10.26 -1.14 20.75
C ILE A 7 11.02 -0.61 21.96
N TYR A 8 11.07 -1.41 23.03
CA TYR A 8 11.94 -1.18 24.18
C TYR A 8 13.09 -2.17 24.17
N MET A 9 14.32 -1.66 24.29
CA MET A 9 15.55 -2.44 24.35
C MET A 9 16.12 -2.48 25.78
N LYS A 10 17.11 -3.36 25.99
CA LYS A 10 17.87 -3.46 27.24
C LYS A 10 18.34 -2.08 27.73
N LYS A 11 18.53 -1.94 29.05
CA LYS A 11 18.89 -0.68 29.71
C LYS A 11 17.84 0.42 29.52
N ASN A 12 16.56 0.04 29.44
CA ASN A 12 15.41 0.94 29.35
C ASN A 12 15.51 1.96 28.19
N ARG A 13 15.97 1.50 27.02
CA ARG A 13 16.14 2.36 25.84
C ARG A 13 14.95 2.20 24.90
N SER A 14 14.19 3.26 24.70
CA SER A 14 13.22 3.33 23.60
C SER A 14 13.97 3.33 22.27
N ALA A 15 13.54 2.49 21.33
CA ALA A 15 14.18 2.34 20.03
C ALA A 15 13.14 2.10 18.93
N ILE A 16 13.61 2.16 17.69
CA ILE A 16 12.80 1.89 16.49
C ILE A 16 13.38 0.66 15.79
N GLN A 17 12.54 -0.34 15.56
CA GLN A 17 12.85 -1.43 14.65
C GLN A 17 12.44 -1.03 13.24
N ILE A 18 13.40 -1.00 12.32
CA ILE A 18 13.13 -0.83 10.88
C ILE A 18 12.91 -2.22 10.27
N SER A 19 11.86 -2.37 9.48
CA SER A 19 11.55 -3.59 8.74
C SER A 19 11.27 -3.24 7.28
N CYS A 20 11.74 -4.07 6.35
CA CYS A 20 11.46 -3.89 4.93
C CYS A 20 11.17 -5.23 4.24
N ILE A 21 10.33 -5.17 3.21
CA ILE A 21 10.08 -6.26 2.25
C ILE A 21 10.58 -5.79 0.89
N LEU A 22 11.42 -6.61 0.28
CA LEU A 22 12.12 -6.34 -0.97
C LEU A 22 12.16 -7.59 -1.85
N PRO A 23 12.29 -7.43 -3.19
CA PRO A 23 12.65 -8.52 -4.10
C PRO A 23 13.98 -9.15 -3.70
N VAL A 24 14.08 -10.48 -3.81
CA VAL A 24 15.25 -11.25 -3.33
C VAL A 24 16.55 -10.78 -3.99
N GLU A 25 16.47 -10.31 -5.23
CA GLU A 25 17.60 -9.82 -6.03
C GLU A 25 18.24 -8.57 -5.42
N LEU A 26 17.50 -7.81 -4.61
CA LEU A 26 17.98 -6.58 -3.96
C LEU A 26 18.54 -6.83 -2.55
N GLU A 27 18.48 -8.06 -2.02
CA GLU A 27 18.85 -8.36 -0.63
C GLU A 27 20.26 -7.87 -0.28
N LYS A 28 21.25 -8.12 -1.14
CA LYS A 28 22.64 -7.71 -0.91
C LYS A 28 22.82 -6.19 -0.91
N ILE A 29 22.17 -5.50 -1.85
CA ILE A 29 22.29 -4.04 -1.99
C ILE A 29 21.65 -3.34 -0.79
N ILE A 30 20.45 -3.77 -0.40
CA ILE A 30 19.71 -3.13 0.69
C ILE A 30 20.31 -3.47 2.06
N THR A 31 20.78 -4.70 2.28
CA THR A 31 21.49 -5.02 3.55
C THR A 31 22.78 -4.22 3.70
N HIS A 32 23.53 -4.00 2.61
CA HIS A 32 24.70 -3.14 2.63
C HIS A 32 24.33 -1.69 2.96
N PHE A 33 23.35 -1.13 2.24
CA PHE A 33 22.85 0.22 2.49
C PHE A 33 22.42 0.44 3.96
N LEU A 34 21.69 -0.52 4.55
CA LEU A 34 21.26 -0.41 5.95
C LEU A 34 22.43 -0.45 6.94
N LEU A 35 23.51 -1.17 6.63
CA LEU A 35 24.71 -1.24 7.48
C LEU A 35 25.56 0.04 7.36
N GLU A 36 25.55 0.67 6.19
CA GLU A 36 26.29 1.92 5.92
C GLU A 36 25.57 3.14 6.51
N GLU A 37 24.26 3.24 6.30
CA GLU A 37 23.48 4.44 6.63
C GLU A 37 22.86 4.42 8.03
N THR A 38 22.97 3.32 8.76
CA THR A 38 22.42 3.22 10.12
C THR A 38 23.47 2.76 11.12
N SER A 39 23.21 2.98 12.40
CA SER A 39 24.10 2.54 13.49
C SER A 39 24.00 1.04 13.80
N THR A 40 23.26 0.26 13.01
CA THR A 40 23.14 -1.19 13.24
C THR A 40 24.43 -1.91 12.85
N PHE A 41 24.84 -2.89 13.66
CA PHE A 41 25.94 -3.78 13.30
C PHE A 41 25.49 -5.01 12.51
N GLY A 42 24.18 -5.19 12.30
CA GLY A 42 23.66 -6.38 11.63
C GLY A 42 22.19 -6.25 11.24
N VAL A 43 21.82 -7.01 10.22
CA VAL A 43 20.45 -7.15 9.74
C VAL A 43 20.05 -8.62 9.81
N ARG A 44 18.79 -8.90 10.13
CA ARG A 44 18.22 -10.25 10.07
C ARG A 44 17.30 -10.33 8.86
N SER A 45 17.52 -11.30 7.98
CA SER A 45 16.69 -11.53 6.80
C SER A 45 16.06 -12.93 6.81
N ARG A 46 14.90 -13.06 6.16
CA ARG A 46 14.24 -14.33 5.87
C ARG A 46 13.50 -14.22 4.54
N LYS A 47 13.53 -15.30 3.74
CA LYS A 47 12.71 -15.38 2.52
C LYS A 47 11.27 -15.69 2.89
N MET A 48 10.33 -15.06 2.21
CA MET A 48 8.89 -15.27 2.42
C MET A 48 8.21 -15.46 1.06
N LEU A 49 7.30 -16.43 0.99
CA LEU A 49 6.39 -16.56 -0.14
C LEU A 49 5.25 -15.55 0.00
N ARG A 50 4.80 -15.01 -1.13
CA ARG A 50 3.66 -14.12 -1.20
C ARG A 50 2.67 -14.68 -2.22
N TYR A 51 1.45 -14.90 -1.78
CA TYR A 51 0.32 -15.21 -2.65
C TYR A 51 -0.42 -13.91 -2.89
N GLU A 52 -0.49 -13.48 -4.15
CA GLU A 52 -1.16 -12.24 -4.55
C GLU A 52 -2.41 -12.58 -5.35
N ALA A 53 -3.48 -11.80 -5.11
CA ALA A 53 -4.59 -11.74 -6.05
C ALA A 53 -4.15 -10.96 -7.29
N ASP A 54 -4.72 -11.30 -8.45
CA ASP A 54 -4.55 -10.48 -9.64
C ASP A 54 -5.16 -9.10 -9.39
N ARG A 55 -4.55 -8.08 -10.00
CA ARG A 55 -5.02 -6.70 -9.88
C ARG A 55 -5.06 -6.01 -11.23
N LYS A 56 -6.13 -5.25 -11.45
CA LYS A 56 -6.29 -4.37 -12.61
C LYS A 56 -6.70 -2.99 -12.13
N ILE A 57 -6.12 -1.95 -12.72
CA ILE A 57 -6.60 -0.59 -12.53
C ILE A 57 -7.61 -0.30 -13.63
N GLN A 58 -8.79 0.16 -13.23
CA GLN A 58 -9.84 0.57 -14.17
C GLN A 58 -10.36 1.94 -13.78
N LYS A 59 -10.62 2.78 -14.78
CA LYS A 59 -11.22 4.08 -14.58
C LYS A 59 -12.74 3.93 -14.51
N VAL A 60 -13.36 4.52 -13.50
CA VAL A 60 -14.82 4.62 -13.37
C VAL A 60 -15.27 6.07 -13.47
N GLN A 61 -16.33 6.30 -14.24
CA GLN A 61 -16.95 7.62 -14.33
C GLN A 61 -17.89 7.80 -13.14
N THR A 62 -17.75 8.91 -12.42
CA THR A 62 -18.61 9.24 -11.29
C THR A 62 -19.16 10.66 -11.43
N GLN A 63 -20.20 10.99 -10.67
CA GLN A 63 -20.74 12.35 -10.60
C GLN A 63 -19.72 13.41 -10.12
N ILE A 64 -18.61 12.96 -9.50
CA ILE A 64 -17.53 13.83 -9.04
C ILE A 64 -16.29 13.75 -9.93
N GLY A 65 -16.39 13.13 -11.11
CA GLY A 65 -15.29 12.98 -12.06
C GLY A 65 -14.81 11.54 -12.17
N ASP A 66 -13.78 11.33 -13.00
CA ASP A 66 -13.20 10.02 -13.21
C ASP A 66 -12.29 9.64 -12.05
N VAL A 67 -12.43 8.41 -11.55
CA VAL A 67 -11.61 7.87 -10.47
C VAL A 67 -11.02 6.53 -10.90
N ASN A 68 -9.73 6.31 -10.70
CA ASN A 68 -9.18 4.97 -10.84
C ASN A 68 -9.59 4.10 -9.66
N VAL A 69 -9.96 2.86 -9.95
CA VAL A 69 -10.23 1.83 -8.95
C VAL A 69 -9.33 0.63 -9.19
N LYS A 70 -8.84 0.03 -8.11
CA LYS A 70 -8.10 -1.23 -8.10
C LYS A 70 -9.09 -2.37 -7.97
N LEU A 71 -9.20 -3.18 -9.01
CA LEU A 71 -9.96 -4.42 -9.03
C LEU A 71 -9.11 -5.52 -8.38
N LYS A 72 -9.67 -6.23 -7.42
CA LYS A 72 -9.10 -7.45 -6.83
C LYS A 72 -9.71 -8.65 -7.53
N ILE A 73 -8.88 -9.42 -8.23
CA ILE A 73 -9.31 -10.52 -9.07
C ILE A 73 -8.82 -11.84 -8.49
N ILE A 74 -9.73 -12.80 -8.29
CA ILE A 74 -9.42 -14.17 -7.87
C ILE A 74 -10.16 -15.11 -8.81
N ASP A 75 -9.47 -16.13 -9.34
CA ASP A 75 -10.01 -17.11 -10.28
C ASP A 75 -10.75 -16.47 -11.48
N GLY A 76 -10.19 -15.36 -11.99
CA GLY A 76 -10.76 -14.59 -13.10
C GLY A 76 -11.95 -13.71 -12.75
N LYS A 77 -12.40 -13.68 -11.49
CA LYS A 77 -13.55 -12.89 -11.02
C LYS A 77 -13.14 -11.68 -10.20
N VAL A 78 -13.78 -10.54 -10.45
CA VAL A 78 -13.64 -9.31 -9.66
C VAL A 78 -14.41 -9.47 -8.35
N ILE A 79 -13.69 -9.82 -7.29
CA ILE A 79 -14.29 -10.07 -5.96
C ILE A 79 -14.33 -8.83 -5.07
N ASN A 80 -13.53 -7.80 -5.38
CA ASN A 80 -13.58 -6.53 -4.68
C ASN A 80 -13.03 -5.39 -5.53
N VAL A 81 -13.41 -4.17 -5.17
CA VAL A 81 -12.96 -2.94 -5.82
C VAL A 81 -12.52 -1.94 -4.75
N TYR A 82 -11.43 -1.22 -5.00
CA TYR A 82 -10.90 -0.23 -4.07
C TYR A 82 -10.56 1.07 -4.82
N PRO A 83 -11.19 2.21 -4.50
CA PRO A 83 -10.81 3.51 -5.04
C PRO A 83 -9.34 3.84 -4.79
N GLU A 84 -8.70 4.45 -5.78
CA GLU A 84 -7.35 4.99 -5.66
C GLU A 84 -7.39 6.22 -4.74
N TYR A 85 -6.57 6.22 -3.69
CA TYR A 85 -6.62 7.21 -2.63
C TYR A 85 -6.17 8.60 -3.10
N ASP A 86 -5.08 8.66 -3.86
CA ASP A 86 -4.51 9.91 -4.36
C ASP A 86 -5.45 10.58 -5.37
N ASP A 87 -6.10 9.82 -6.26
CA ASP A 87 -7.17 10.32 -7.13
C ASP A 87 -8.31 10.92 -6.30
N CYS A 88 -8.78 10.16 -5.30
CA CYS A 88 -9.86 10.60 -4.42
C CYS A 88 -9.47 11.85 -3.61
N ARG A 89 -8.20 11.94 -3.17
CA ARG A 89 -7.67 13.10 -2.45
C ARG A 89 -7.61 14.33 -3.34
N LEU A 90 -7.16 14.20 -4.59
CA LEU A 90 -7.12 15.31 -5.54
C LEU A 90 -8.53 15.86 -5.81
N ILE A 91 -9.51 14.99 -6.05
CA ILE A 91 -10.91 15.39 -6.26
C ILE A 91 -11.50 16.03 -5.01
N ALA A 92 -11.20 15.50 -3.82
CA ALA A 92 -11.67 16.06 -2.55
C ALA A 92 -11.20 17.51 -2.36
N ILE A 93 -9.93 17.78 -2.68
CA ILE A 93 -9.33 19.13 -2.60
C ILE A 93 -9.95 20.04 -3.66
N ASP A 94 -9.97 19.61 -4.93
CA ASP A 94 -10.47 20.41 -6.06
C ASP A 94 -11.94 20.83 -5.89
N LYS A 95 -12.78 19.89 -5.45
CA LYS A 95 -14.23 20.12 -5.31
C LYS A 95 -14.65 20.57 -3.92
N ASN A 96 -13.71 20.69 -2.98
CA ASN A 96 -13.96 20.99 -1.58
C ASN A 96 -15.01 20.04 -0.95
N ILE A 97 -14.86 18.74 -1.18
CA ILE A 97 -15.75 17.68 -0.67
C ILE A 97 -14.95 16.80 0.29
N PRO A 98 -15.53 16.32 1.42
CA PRO A 98 -14.83 15.40 2.31
C PRO A 98 -14.33 14.15 1.57
N LEU A 99 -13.05 13.79 1.76
CA LEU A 99 -12.41 12.63 1.15
C LEU A 99 -13.22 11.33 1.33
N GLN A 100 -13.78 11.13 2.53
CA GLN A 100 -14.61 9.96 2.81
C GLN A 100 -15.81 9.86 1.86
N LYS A 101 -16.44 11.00 1.53
CA LYS A 101 -17.57 11.05 0.59
C LYS A 101 -17.11 10.76 -0.84
N VAL A 102 -15.94 11.27 -1.24
CA VAL A 102 -15.33 10.96 -2.54
C VAL A 102 -15.06 9.46 -2.68
N MET A 103 -14.41 8.86 -1.67
CA MET A 103 -14.15 7.42 -1.66
C MET A 103 -15.44 6.59 -1.70
N GLN A 104 -16.48 7.00 -0.95
CA GLN A 104 -17.78 6.30 -0.99
C GLN A 104 -18.44 6.35 -2.37
N ILE A 105 -18.43 7.51 -3.03
CA ILE A 105 -18.99 7.67 -4.39
C ILE A 105 -18.22 6.79 -5.38
N ALA A 106 -16.88 6.83 -5.34
CA ALA A 106 -16.04 5.99 -6.18
C ALA A 106 -16.22 4.50 -5.90
N GLN A 107 -16.43 4.12 -4.63
CA GLN A 107 -16.70 2.74 -4.23
C GLN A 107 -18.04 2.24 -4.78
N ILE A 108 -19.11 3.06 -4.70
CA ILE A 108 -20.44 2.70 -5.22
C ILE A 108 -20.39 2.47 -6.73
N GLU A 109 -19.75 3.37 -7.49
CA GLU A 109 -19.58 3.21 -8.94
C GLU A 109 -18.65 2.03 -9.27
N GLY A 110 -17.55 1.87 -8.53
CA GLY A 110 -16.63 0.75 -8.68
C GLY A 110 -17.28 -0.61 -8.43
N ASN A 111 -18.18 -0.71 -7.45
CA ASN A 111 -18.86 -1.97 -7.12
C ASN A 111 -19.75 -2.50 -8.26
N LYS A 112 -20.10 -1.68 -9.26
CA LYS A 112 -20.80 -2.13 -10.48
C LYS A 112 -19.94 -3.03 -11.36
N LEU A 113 -18.63 -3.12 -11.08
CA LEU A 113 -17.67 -3.97 -11.78
C LEU A 113 -17.44 -5.32 -11.08
N LEU A 114 -18.15 -5.63 -9.99
CA LEU A 114 -18.07 -6.92 -9.30
C LEU A 114 -18.77 -8.01 -10.12
N ASP A 115 -18.20 -9.22 -10.07
CA ASP A 115 -18.76 -10.45 -10.68
C ASP A 115 -19.62 -11.27 -9.69
#